data_AF-A0A4Y2DF63-F1
#
_entry.id   AF-A0A4Y2DF63-F1
#
_cell.length_a   1.000
_cell.length_b   1.000
_cell.length_c   1.000
_cell.angle_alpha   90.00
_cell.angle_beta   90.00
_cell.angle_gamma   90.00
#
_symmetry.space_group_name_H-M   'P 1'
#
loop_
_entity.id
_entity.type
_entity.pdbx_description
1 polymer ?
#
loop_
_entity_poly.entity_id
_entity_poly.type
_entity_poly.pdbx_seq_one_letter_code
_entity_poly.pdbx_strand_id
1 'polypeptide(L)'
;MEGPARRFYESSLKNNSELTFGVLKQKMIAHFKDEQSFAASFASFSSAQQYEHESIRDFSVRLQSLVNKSFSEEAESELSDSFRAKMLLSQFMSGLKQSIKAPVIVYDPSSFKEAVEFAIRVEKFQNLVCPNINAINSSQESELQKLKNQKSECSSKMELSVQQMALLNEQLSKLQTTGENRYPSRQACPQNNRQIICFHCRKPGHIKANCWKRARDMQNNARQSNQQSQNVGRPAREQTLN
;
A
#
# COMPACT_ATOMS: atom_id res chain seq x y z
N MET A 1 37.41 -37.95 22.92
CA MET A 1 36.99 -37.45 21.60
C MET A 1 35.92 -38.37 21.06
N GLU A 2 34.88 -37.83 20.44
CA GLU A 2 33.78 -38.61 19.85
C GLU A 2 33.48 -38.08 18.43
N GLY A 3 32.71 -38.84 17.65
CA GLY A 3 32.28 -38.42 16.31
C GLY A 3 33.40 -38.33 15.25
N PRO A 4 33.26 -37.45 14.24
CA PRO A 4 34.22 -37.31 13.13
C PRO A 4 35.65 -36.99 13.58
N ALA A 5 35.82 -36.20 14.65
CA ALA A 5 37.12 -35.88 15.21
C ALA A 5 37.86 -37.11 15.75
N ARG A 6 37.13 -38.06 16.37
CA ARG A 6 37.71 -39.34 16.84
C ARG A 6 38.19 -40.18 15.66
N ARG A 7 37.40 -40.27 14.58
CA ARG A 7 37.76 -41.03 13.39
C ARG A 7 39.03 -40.49 12.72
N PHE A 8 39.14 -39.17 12.59
CA PHE A 8 40.35 -38.52 12.06
C PHE A 8 41.58 -38.78 12.94
N TYR A 9 41.43 -38.71 14.27
CA TYR A 9 42.51 -39.04 15.19
C TYR A 9 42.98 -40.49 15.03
N GLU A 10 42.05 -41.45 15.04
CA GLU A 10 42.37 -42.87 14.94
C GLU A 10 42.97 -43.26 13.58
N SER A 11 42.52 -42.64 12.49
CA SER A 11 43.00 -42.94 11.14
C SER A 11 44.32 -42.26 10.77
N SER A 12 44.52 -41.02 11.21
CA SER A 12 45.56 -40.15 10.66
C SER A 12 46.64 -39.76 11.68
N LEU A 13 46.36 -39.86 12.98
CA LEU A 13 47.24 -39.31 14.04
C LEU A 13 47.72 -40.36 15.06
N LYS A 14 46.93 -41.40 15.32
CA LYS A 14 47.16 -42.38 16.41
C LYS A 14 48.50 -43.12 16.32
N ASN A 15 49.01 -43.36 15.11
CA ASN A 15 50.25 -44.13 14.89
C ASN A 15 51.50 -43.25 14.77
N ASN A 16 51.39 -41.94 15.03
CA ASN A 16 52.50 -41.01 14.89
C ASN A 16 53.30 -40.93 16.21
N SER A 17 54.54 -41.41 16.20
CA SER A 17 55.43 -41.46 17.37
C SER A 17 55.86 -40.10 17.90
N GLU A 18 55.70 -39.03 17.11
CA GLU A 18 56.02 -37.64 17.47
C GLU A 18 54.78 -36.80 17.78
N LEU A 19 53.63 -37.44 18.09
CA LEU A 19 52.37 -36.75 18.36
C LEU A 19 52.39 -36.04 19.71
N THR A 20 53.03 -34.88 19.75
CA THR A 20 52.91 -33.94 20.88
C THR A 20 51.56 -33.24 20.85
N PHE A 21 51.14 -32.68 22.00
CA PHE A 21 49.91 -31.88 22.07
C PHE A 21 49.90 -30.70 21.07
N GLY A 22 51.05 -30.06 20.84
CA GLY A 22 51.18 -28.97 19.88
C GLY A 22 50.91 -29.42 18.44
N VAL A 23 51.50 -30.54 18.03
CA VAL A 23 51.30 -31.12 16.69
C VAL A 23 49.86 -31.62 16.53
N LEU A 24 49.29 -32.26 17.55
CA LEU A 24 47.89 -32.67 17.56
C LEU A 24 46.95 -31.46 17.38
N LYS A 25 47.17 -30.38 18.15
CA LYS A 25 46.40 -29.14 18.06
C LYS A 25 46.47 -28.55 16.65
N GLN A 26 47.67 -28.42 16.09
CA GLN A 26 47.85 -27.88 14.73
C GLN A 26 47.14 -28.74 13.67
N LYS A 27 47.28 -30.07 13.72
CA LYS A 27 46.63 -30.97 12.75
C LYS A 27 45.11 -30.98 12.88
N MET A 28 44.59 -30.86 14.11
CA MET A 28 43.15 -30.73 14.34
C MET A 28 42.61 -29.40 13.82
N ILE A 29 43.31 -28.29 14.05
CA ILE A 29 42.94 -26.99 13.49
C ILE A 29 43.00 -27.05 11.96
N ALA A 30 44.07 -27.55 11.35
CA ALA A 30 44.19 -27.60 9.89
C ALA A 30 43.09 -28.45 9.22
N HIS A 31 42.66 -29.55 9.84
CA HIS A 31 41.64 -30.43 9.26
C HIS A 31 40.20 -29.96 9.46
N PHE A 32 39.93 -29.20 10.53
CA PHE A 32 38.56 -28.78 10.90
C PHE A 32 38.33 -27.27 10.86
N LYS A 33 39.36 -26.46 10.60
CA LYS A 33 39.19 -25.02 10.40
C LYS A 33 38.52 -24.81 9.05
N ASP A 34 37.35 -24.19 9.07
CA ASP A 34 36.73 -23.68 7.85
C ASP A 34 37.63 -22.62 7.25
N GLU A 35 38.25 -22.91 6.09
CA GLU A 35 38.99 -21.92 5.31
C GLU A 35 38.01 -21.00 4.59
N GLN A 36 37.40 -20.06 5.33
CA GLN A 36 36.76 -18.92 4.69
C GLN A 36 37.83 -17.89 4.35
N SER A 37 37.88 -17.48 3.08
CA SER A 37 38.79 -16.43 2.63
C SER A 37 38.51 -15.12 3.38
N PHE A 38 39.54 -14.29 3.52
CA PHE A 38 39.38 -12.93 4.06
C PHE A 38 38.24 -12.18 3.38
N ALA A 39 38.18 -12.25 2.04
CA ALA A 39 37.15 -11.59 1.25
C ALA A 39 35.73 -12.08 1.60
N ALA A 40 35.53 -13.38 1.78
CA ALA A 40 34.23 -13.93 2.17
C ALA A 40 33.82 -13.51 3.58
N SER A 41 34.77 -13.54 4.52
CA SER A 41 34.55 -13.12 5.91
C SER A 41 34.23 -11.62 5.98
N PHE A 42 35.01 -10.80 5.27
CA PHE A 42 34.81 -9.35 5.22
C PHE A 42 33.49 -8.98 4.54
N ALA A 43 33.13 -9.64 3.43
CA ALA A 43 31.84 -9.43 2.78
C ALA A 43 30.66 -9.74 3.71
N SER A 44 30.78 -10.81 4.51
CA SER A 44 29.77 -11.18 5.52
C SER A 44 29.68 -10.13 6.62
N PHE A 45 30.81 -9.55 7.04
CA PHE A 45 30.86 -8.45 8.00
C PHE A 45 30.25 -7.15 7.45
N SER A 46 30.68 -6.70 6.26
CA SER A 46 30.26 -5.42 5.68
C SER A 46 28.80 -5.40 5.22
N SER A 47 28.23 -6.57 4.91
CA SER A 47 26.81 -6.71 4.56
C SER A 47 25.91 -7.04 5.76
N ALA A 48 26.48 -7.19 6.97
CA ALA A 48 25.71 -7.60 8.13
C ALA A 48 24.66 -6.54 8.52
N GLN A 49 23.40 -6.98 8.59
CA GLN A 49 22.25 -6.21 9.07
C GLN A 49 21.55 -6.98 10.18
N GLN A 50 20.89 -6.28 11.09
CA GLN A 50 20.07 -6.85 12.15
C GLN A 50 18.82 -7.51 11.54
N TYR A 51 18.58 -8.79 11.86
CA TYR A 51 17.40 -9.50 11.36
C TYR A 51 16.11 -9.08 12.07
N GLU A 52 14.95 -9.29 11.44
CA GLU A 52 13.62 -8.87 11.92
C GLU A 52 13.31 -9.26 13.38
N HIS A 53 13.76 -10.43 13.82
CA HIS A 53 13.53 -10.92 15.19
C HIS A 53 14.81 -11.05 16.02
N GLU A 54 15.94 -10.56 15.51
CA GLU A 54 17.20 -10.56 16.24
C GLU A 54 17.24 -9.38 17.21
N SER A 55 17.64 -9.65 18.47
CA SER A 55 17.84 -8.62 19.47
C SER A 55 19.10 -7.80 19.20
N ILE A 56 19.17 -6.58 19.72
CA ILE A 56 20.39 -5.75 19.60
C ILE A 56 21.61 -6.46 20.20
N ARG A 57 21.42 -7.20 21.30
CA ARG A 57 22.50 -7.95 21.94
C ARG A 57 23.05 -9.03 21.02
N ASP A 58 22.17 -9.85 20.45
CA ASP A 58 22.57 -10.95 19.57
C ASP A 58 23.25 -10.41 18.31
N PHE A 59 22.69 -9.34 17.73
CA PHE A 59 23.31 -8.67 16.58
C PHE A 59 24.72 -8.17 16.91
N SER A 60 24.92 -7.53 18.07
CA SER A 60 26.23 -7.02 18.48
C SER A 60 27.28 -8.13 18.66
N VAL A 61 26.88 -9.30 19.16
CA VAL A 61 27.76 -10.47 19.34
C VAL A 61 28.08 -11.10 18.00
N ARG A 62 27.07 -11.26 17.13
CA ARG A 62 27.26 -11.78 15.77
C ARG A 62 28.19 -10.89 14.97
N LEU A 63 28.03 -9.57 15.05
CA LEU A 63 28.86 -8.62 14.32
C LEU A 63 30.32 -8.62 14.81
N GLN A 64 30.54 -8.69 16.12
CA GLN A 64 31.89 -8.88 16.69
C GLN A 64 32.53 -10.20 16.24
N SER A 65 31.73 -11.28 16.17
CA SER A 65 32.22 -12.56 15.67
C SER A 65 32.66 -12.48 14.21
N LEU A 66 31.93 -11.72 13.38
CA LEU A 66 32.28 -11.51 11.97
C LEU A 66 33.54 -10.66 11.80
N VAL A 67 33.71 -9.60 12.60
CA VAL A 67 34.93 -8.77 12.53
C VAL A 67 36.17 -9.54 12.99
N ASN A 68 36.04 -10.38 14.02
CA ASN A 68 37.15 -11.22 14.50
C ASN A 68 37.51 -12.33 13.51
N LYS A 69 36.53 -12.90 12.80
CA LYS A 69 36.79 -13.84 11.70
C LYS A 69 37.47 -13.16 10.50
N SER A 70 37.08 -11.93 10.20
CA SER A 70 37.67 -11.16 9.09
C SER A 70 39.11 -10.75 9.40
N PHE A 71 39.39 -10.42 10.65
CA PHE A 71 40.70 -9.94 11.09
C PHE A 71 41.19 -10.84 12.25
N SER A 72 41.64 -12.06 11.95
CA SER A 72 42.16 -12.98 12.98
C SER A 72 43.42 -12.37 13.61
N GLU A 73 43.56 -12.45 14.94
CA GLU A 73 44.74 -11.92 15.66
C GLU A 73 46.06 -12.62 15.30
N GLU A 74 45.98 -13.80 14.69
CA GLU A 74 47.14 -14.63 14.31
C GLU A 74 47.82 -14.17 13.02
N ALA A 75 47.09 -13.42 12.18
CA ALA A 75 47.70 -12.67 11.10
C ALA A 75 48.12 -11.34 11.71
N GLU A 76 49.41 -10.98 11.64
CA GLU A 76 49.88 -9.64 11.99
C GLU A 76 49.04 -8.60 11.26
N SER A 77 47.98 -8.13 11.91
CA SER A 77 47.00 -7.27 11.26
C SER A 77 47.62 -5.88 11.27
N GLU A 78 48.04 -5.40 10.09
CA GLU A 78 48.56 -4.05 9.89
C GLU A 78 47.58 -2.95 10.35
N LEU A 79 46.32 -3.32 10.63
CA LEU A 79 45.28 -2.42 11.07
C LEU A 79 45.27 -2.27 12.59
N SER A 80 45.42 -1.03 13.06
CA SER A 80 45.31 -0.73 14.49
C SER A 80 43.94 -1.11 15.06
N ASP A 81 43.92 -1.55 16.32
CA ASP A 81 42.69 -1.86 17.06
C ASP A 81 41.70 -0.70 17.05
N SER A 82 42.21 0.54 17.06
CA SER A 82 41.39 1.76 16.95
C SER A 82 40.60 1.83 15.64
N PHE A 83 41.20 1.40 14.53
CA PHE A 83 40.54 1.39 13.23
C PHE A 83 39.49 0.28 13.17
N ARG A 84 39.81 -0.90 13.71
CA ARG A 84 38.86 -2.02 13.83
C ARG A 84 37.65 -1.62 14.66
N ALA A 85 37.86 -0.92 15.78
CA ALA A 85 36.78 -0.42 16.62
C ALA A 85 35.88 0.60 15.89
N LYS A 86 36.46 1.53 15.11
CA LYS A 86 35.71 2.47 14.28
C LYS A 86 34.91 1.77 13.18
N MET A 87 35.51 0.79 12.52
CA MET A 87 34.86 -0.02 11.50
C MET A 87 33.66 -0.79 12.08
N LEU A 88 33.86 -1.43 13.24
CA LEU A 88 32.82 -2.16 13.95
C LEU A 88 31.66 -1.23 14.36
N LEU A 89 31.97 -0.05 14.90
CA LEU A 89 30.97 0.97 15.24
C LEU A 89 30.17 1.41 14.01
N SER A 90 30.87 1.77 12.92
CA SER A 90 30.23 2.21 11.68
C SER A 90 29.30 1.14 11.12
N GLN A 91 29.79 -0.11 11.05
CA GLN A 91 28.99 -1.23 10.53
C GLN A 91 27.79 -1.53 11.43
N PHE A 92 27.95 -1.43 12.74
CA PHE A 92 26.86 -1.60 13.69
C PHE A 92 25.77 -0.56 13.42
N MET A 93 26.11 0.73 13.41
CA MET A 93 25.15 1.82 13.17
C MET A 93 24.46 1.71 11.80
N SER A 94 25.19 1.29 10.75
CA SER A 94 24.59 1.11 9.44
C SER A 94 23.64 -0.09 9.38
N GLY A 95 23.97 -1.18 10.09
CA GLY A 95 23.25 -2.44 10.06
C GLY A 95 22.06 -2.54 11.02
N LEU A 96 21.82 -1.55 11.89
CA LEU A 96 20.65 -1.50 12.76
C LEU A 96 19.33 -1.39 11.99
N LYS A 97 18.26 -1.94 12.58
CA LYS A 97 16.88 -1.71 12.10
C LYS A 97 16.55 -0.23 12.08
N GLN A 98 15.74 0.19 11.11
CA GLN A 98 15.39 1.60 10.92
C GLN A 98 14.79 2.25 12.16
N SER A 99 13.96 1.52 12.92
CA SER A 99 13.34 2.03 14.15
C SER A 99 14.36 2.37 15.24
N ILE A 100 15.49 1.66 15.31
CA ILE A 100 16.56 1.88 16.30
C ILE A 100 17.66 2.79 15.74
N LYS A 101 17.90 2.71 14.42
CA LYS A 101 18.97 3.43 13.73
C LYS A 101 18.85 4.94 13.86
N ALA A 102 17.66 5.50 13.62
CA ALA A 102 17.44 6.95 13.70
C ALA A 102 17.83 7.56 15.06
N PRO A 103 17.34 7.06 16.22
CA PRO A 103 17.74 7.61 17.51
C PRO A 103 19.22 7.38 17.83
N VAL A 104 19.82 6.26 17.39
CA VAL A 104 21.26 6.01 17.60
C VAL A 104 22.13 6.99 16.81
N ILE A 105 21.75 7.33 15.58
CA ILE A 105 22.46 8.34 14.77
C ILE A 105 22.39 9.72 15.43
N VAL A 106 21.22 10.11 15.95
CA VAL A 106 21.06 11.40 16.64
C VAL A 106 21.87 11.46 17.93
N TYR A 107 22.01 10.34 18.64
CA TYR A 107 22.82 10.24 19.85
C TYR A 107 24.34 10.36 19.57
N ASP A 108 24.80 10.04 18.36
CA ASP A 108 26.20 10.13 17.91
C ASP A 108 27.22 9.46 18.85
N PRO A 109 27.14 8.13 19.04
CA PRO A 109 28.02 7.42 19.97
C PRO A 109 29.48 7.41 19.48
N SER A 110 30.41 7.59 20.41
CA SER A 110 31.85 7.65 20.12
C SER A 110 32.54 6.28 20.10
N SER A 111 31.86 5.27 20.65
CA SER A 111 32.39 3.90 20.77
C SER A 111 31.32 2.85 20.50
N PHE A 112 31.76 1.67 20.06
CA PHE A 112 30.87 0.52 19.83
C PHE A 112 30.09 0.13 21.09
N LYS A 113 30.77 0.08 22.25
CA LYS A 113 30.13 -0.26 23.53
C LYS A 113 29.00 0.71 23.87
N GLU A 114 29.27 2.01 23.73
CA GLU A 114 28.30 3.07 23.98
C GLU A 114 27.09 2.95 23.03
N ALA A 115 27.34 2.74 21.74
CA ALA A 115 26.30 2.56 20.74
C ALA A 115 25.38 1.37 21.06
N VAL A 116 25.96 0.24 21.49
CA VAL A 116 25.21 -0.97 21.86
C VAL A 116 24.36 -0.71 23.10
N GLU A 117 24.92 -0.08 24.15
CA GLU A 117 24.16 0.22 25.37
C GLU A 117 22.99 1.17 25.10
N PHE A 118 23.19 2.20 24.29
CA PHE A 118 22.12 3.11 23.89
C PHE A 118 21.06 2.39 23.04
N ALA A 119 21.46 1.61 22.04
CA ALA A 119 20.55 0.85 21.19
C ALA A 119 19.70 -0.15 21.99
N ILE A 120 20.27 -0.82 23.01
CA ILE A 120 19.53 -1.70 23.94
C ILE A 120 18.48 -0.89 24.72
N ARG A 121 18.80 0.34 25.16
CA ARG A 121 17.81 1.20 25.82
C ARG A 121 16.67 1.52 24.89
N VAL A 122 16.96 1.94 23.65
CA VAL A 122 15.94 2.25 22.64
C VAL A 122 15.06 1.03 22.34
N GLU A 123 15.65 -0.16 22.16
CA GLU A 123 14.92 -1.41 21.93
C GLU A 123 13.95 -1.71 23.08
N LYS A 124 14.43 -1.58 24.34
CA LYS A 124 13.56 -1.72 25.52
C LYS A 124 12.44 -0.69 25.54
N PHE A 125 12.73 0.58 25.24
CA PHE A 125 11.70 1.62 25.18
C PHE A 125 10.67 1.34 24.09
N GLN A 126 11.07 0.90 22.89
CA GLN A 126 10.12 0.52 21.84
C GLN A 126 9.20 -0.62 22.29
N ASN A 127 9.75 -1.64 22.97
CA ASN A 127 8.95 -2.72 23.52
C ASN A 127 8.00 -2.26 24.65
N LEU A 128 8.41 -1.26 25.45
CA LEU A 128 7.60 -0.69 26.54
C LEU A 128 6.53 0.30 26.07
N VAL A 129 6.72 0.97 24.94
CA VAL A 129 5.70 1.83 24.34
C VAL A 129 4.59 0.98 23.70
N CYS A 130 4.81 -0.33 23.52
CA CYS A 130 3.86 -1.30 22.97
C CYS A 130 3.08 -2.15 24.02
N PRO A 131 2.36 -1.52 24.97
CA PRO A 131 1.04 -2.08 25.35
C PRO A 131 -0.14 -1.20 24.93
N ASN A 132 0.08 0.04 24.45
CA ASN A 132 -1.03 0.97 24.17
C ASN A 132 -0.93 1.73 22.83
N ILE A 133 -0.19 1.19 21.85
CA ILE A 133 -0.25 1.72 20.47
C ILE A 133 -1.54 1.27 19.75
N ASN A 134 -2.30 0.30 20.28
CA ASN A 134 -3.63 -0.03 19.74
C ASN A 134 -4.64 1.12 19.88
N ALA A 135 -4.42 2.10 20.76
CA ALA A 135 -5.27 3.28 20.85
C ALA A 135 -4.94 4.36 19.80
N ILE A 136 -3.71 4.40 19.28
CA ILE A 136 -3.24 5.46 18.37
C ILE A 136 -3.08 4.94 16.92
N ASN A 137 -2.63 3.69 16.73
CA ASN A 137 -2.57 3.06 15.41
C ASN A 137 -3.94 2.60 14.89
N SER A 138 -4.92 2.32 15.76
CA SER A 138 -6.30 2.04 15.31
C SER A 138 -6.89 3.22 14.53
N SER A 139 -6.56 4.47 14.89
CA SER A 139 -7.07 5.64 14.16
C SER A 139 -6.34 5.85 12.83
N GLN A 140 -5.00 5.75 12.78
CA GLN A 140 -4.24 5.99 11.55
C GLN A 140 -4.32 4.81 10.57
N GLU A 141 -4.34 3.57 11.04
CA GLU A 141 -4.53 2.39 10.19
C GLU A 141 -5.97 2.31 9.68
N SER A 142 -6.96 2.74 10.48
CA SER A 142 -8.35 2.92 9.99
C SER A 142 -8.42 3.97 8.89
N GLU A 143 -7.75 5.12 9.03
CA GLU A 143 -7.73 6.15 7.97
C GLU A 143 -6.97 5.70 6.73
N LEU A 144 -5.78 5.08 6.88
CA LEU A 144 -4.99 4.60 5.75
C LEU A 144 -5.68 3.43 5.03
N GLN A 145 -6.34 2.52 5.75
CA GLN A 145 -7.18 1.48 5.15
C GLN A 145 -8.45 2.07 4.52
N LYS A 146 -9.10 3.06 5.14
CA LYS A 146 -10.23 3.78 4.52
C LYS A 146 -9.80 4.50 3.25
N LEU A 147 -8.63 5.13 3.22
CA LEU A 147 -8.04 5.76 2.05
C LEU A 147 -7.67 4.73 0.98
N LYS A 148 -7.14 3.57 1.35
CA LYS A 148 -6.80 2.49 0.42
C LYS A 148 -8.05 1.82 -0.16
N ASN A 149 -9.09 1.65 0.64
CA ASN A 149 -10.39 1.11 0.24
C ASN A 149 -11.17 2.14 -0.60
N GLN A 150 -11.15 3.42 -0.24
CA GLN A 150 -11.71 4.48 -1.09
C GLN A 150 -10.94 4.62 -2.40
N LYS A 151 -9.62 4.46 -2.39
CA LYS A 151 -8.79 4.49 -3.60
C LYS A 151 -9.04 3.28 -4.50
N SER A 152 -9.18 2.07 -3.95
CA SER A 152 -9.54 0.88 -4.74
C SER A 152 -10.95 0.99 -5.28
N GLU A 153 -11.92 1.46 -4.48
CA GLU A 153 -13.30 1.66 -4.91
C GLU A 153 -13.43 2.79 -5.95
N CYS A 154 -12.66 3.87 -5.81
CA CYS A 154 -12.56 4.94 -6.81
C CYS A 154 -11.88 4.44 -8.09
N SER A 155 -10.84 3.61 -7.99
CA SER A 155 -10.20 2.98 -9.14
C SER A 155 -11.15 2.07 -9.90
N SER A 156 -11.90 1.20 -9.20
CA SER A 156 -12.91 0.33 -9.83
C SER A 156 -14.04 1.14 -10.48
N LYS A 157 -14.52 2.20 -9.83
CA LYS A 157 -15.55 3.10 -10.40
C LYS A 157 -15.02 3.88 -11.60
N MET A 158 -13.75 4.29 -11.58
CA MET A 158 -13.09 4.96 -12.70
C MET A 158 -12.90 3.99 -13.87
N GLU A 159 -12.48 2.76 -13.62
CA GLU A 159 -12.35 1.72 -14.63
C GLU A 159 -13.69 1.36 -15.29
N LEU A 160 -14.76 1.23 -14.49
CA LEU A 160 -16.13 1.07 -14.98
C LEU A 160 -16.60 2.28 -15.79
N SER A 161 -16.30 3.50 -15.36
CA SER A 161 -16.65 4.72 -16.10
C SER A 161 -15.89 4.82 -17.43
N VAL A 162 -14.62 4.41 -17.46
CA VAL A 162 -13.81 4.34 -18.69
C VAL A 162 -14.38 3.27 -19.64
N GLN A 163 -14.78 2.10 -19.14
CA GLN A 163 -15.46 1.09 -19.94
C GLN A 163 -16.80 1.58 -20.50
N GLN A 164 -17.60 2.25 -19.67
CA GLN A 164 -18.89 2.80 -20.10
C GLN A 164 -18.70 3.91 -21.15
N MET A 165 -17.67 4.75 -20.99
CA MET A 165 -17.32 5.78 -21.96
C MET A 165 -16.80 5.19 -23.28
N ALA A 166 -16.02 4.11 -23.22
CA ALA A 166 -15.58 3.38 -24.42
C ALA A 166 -16.76 2.78 -25.19
N LEU A 167 -17.72 2.16 -24.50
CA LEU A 167 -18.94 1.62 -25.11
C LEU A 167 -19.82 2.73 -25.71
N LEU A 168 -19.96 3.87 -25.03
CA LEU A 168 -20.67 5.04 -25.56
C LEU A 168 -19.96 5.63 -26.78
N ASN A 169 -18.63 5.71 -26.77
CA ASN A 169 -17.84 6.15 -27.92
C ASN A 169 -17.94 5.18 -29.10
N GLU A 170 -18.05 3.87 -28.83
CA GLU A 170 -18.31 2.87 -29.87
C GLU A 170 -19.73 3.00 -30.45
N GLN A 171 -20.73 3.30 -29.63
CA GLN A 171 -22.08 3.61 -30.12
C GLN A 171 -22.11 4.92 -30.92
N LEU A 172 -21.37 5.94 -30.48
CA LEU A 172 -21.21 7.20 -31.21
C LEU A 172 -20.46 7.00 -32.53
N SER A 173 -19.42 6.17 -32.57
CA SER A 173 -18.70 5.87 -33.81
C SER A 173 -19.56 5.06 -34.79
N LYS A 174 -20.44 4.18 -34.30
CA LYS A 174 -21.48 3.52 -35.13
C LYS A 174 -22.50 4.51 -35.70
N LEU A 175 -22.82 5.59 -34.96
CA LEU A 175 -23.69 6.67 -35.45
C LEU A 175 -22.95 7.67 -36.38
N GLN A 176 -21.65 7.89 -36.17
CA GLN A 176 -20.81 8.77 -36.98
C GLN A 176 -20.38 8.11 -38.29
N THR A 177 -20.15 6.80 -38.32
CA THR A 177 -19.92 6.03 -39.56
C THR A 177 -21.17 5.90 -40.42
N THR A 178 -22.37 6.11 -39.85
CA THR A 178 -23.59 6.35 -40.64
C THR A 178 -23.74 7.79 -41.15
N GLY A 179 -22.81 8.69 -40.79
CA GLY A 179 -22.83 10.12 -41.10
C GLY A 179 -22.05 10.55 -42.35
N GLU A 180 -21.31 9.66 -43.01
CA GLU A 180 -20.71 9.95 -44.31
C GLU A 180 -21.70 9.65 -45.46
N ASN A 181 -22.51 10.66 -45.77
CA ASN A 181 -23.10 10.95 -47.08
C ASN A 181 -23.35 9.76 -48.03
N ARG A 182 -24.32 8.91 -47.67
CA ARG A 182 -25.34 8.54 -48.64
C ARG A 182 -26.60 9.25 -48.23
N TYR A 183 -27.07 10.14 -49.08
CA TYR A 183 -28.46 10.57 -49.06
C TYR A 183 -29.29 9.39 -49.60
N PRO A 184 -30.07 8.64 -48.80
CA PRO A 184 -31.42 8.36 -49.20
C PRO A 184 -32.22 9.57 -48.74
N SER A 185 -32.80 10.24 -49.74
CA SER A 185 -34.00 11.05 -49.64
C SER A 185 -34.79 10.82 -48.34
N ARG A 186 -35.24 11.90 -47.71
CA ARG A 186 -36.28 11.86 -46.67
C ARG A 186 -37.54 11.21 -47.23
N GLN A 187 -37.57 9.89 -47.31
CA GLN A 187 -38.78 9.12 -47.18
C GLN A 187 -38.94 8.91 -45.68
N ALA A 188 -39.49 9.94 -45.05
CA ALA A 188 -40.41 9.67 -43.96
C ALA A 188 -41.33 8.57 -44.49
N CYS A 189 -41.24 7.34 -43.97
CA CYS A 189 -42.35 6.42 -44.07
C CYS A 189 -43.57 7.24 -43.61
N PRO A 190 -44.54 7.54 -44.48
CA PRO A 190 -45.81 8.04 -44.04
C PRO A 190 -46.44 6.83 -43.37
N GLN A 191 -46.11 6.59 -42.10
CA GLN A 191 -47.00 5.80 -41.27
C GLN A 191 -48.37 6.46 -41.42
N ASN A 192 -49.33 5.62 -41.74
CA ASN A 192 -50.63 5.91 -42.34
C ASN A 192 -51.55 6.68 -41.37
N ASN A 193 -51.05 7.74 -40.74
CA ASN A 193 -51.71 8.59 -39.76
C ASN A 193 -52.86 9.40 -40.37
N ARG A 194 -53.09 9.31 -41.69
CA ARG A 194 -54.29 9.84 -42.34
C ARG A 194 -55.57 9.12 -41.90
N GLN A 195 -55.47 7.88 -41.38
CA GLN A 195 -56.64 7.14 -40.86
C GLN A 195 -56.92 7.39 -39.37
N ILE A 196 -55.97 7.94 -38.62
CA ILE A 196 -56.16 8.20 -37.19
C ILE A 196 -56.91 9.53 -37.02
N ILE A 197 -58.21 9.44 -36.76
CA ILE A 197 -59.07 10.58 -36.49
C ILE A 197 -59.12 10.83 -34.98
N CYS A 198 -58.78 12.05 -34.57
CA CYS A 198 -58.87 12.44 -33.17
C CYS A 198 -60.33 12.45 -32.69
N PHE A 199 -60.69 11.63 -31.69
CA PHE A 199 -62.03 11.63 -31.10
C PHE A 199 -62.46 12.96 -30.44
N HIS A 200 -61.54 13.91 -30.21
CA HIS A 200 -61.84 15.21 -29.60
C HIS A 200 -62.08 16.32 -30.63
N CYS A 201 -61.23 16.43 -31.66
CA CYS A 201 -61.34 17.51 -32.66
C CYS A 201 -61.76 17.03 -34.06
N ARG A 202 -61.92 15.70 -34.24
CA ARG A 202 -62.26 15.01 -35.48
C ARG A 202 -61.34 15.33 -36.67
N LYS A 203 -60.13 15.84 -36.42
CA LYS A 203 -59.10 16.03 -37.45
C LYS A 203 -58.19 14.80 -37.54
N PRO A 204 -57.77 14.39 -38.75
CA PRO A 204 -56.87 13.28 -38.93
C PRO A 204 -55.44 13.63 -38.47
N GLY A 205 -54.59 12.61 -38.28
CA GLY A 205 -53.15 12.78 -38.03
C GLY A 205 -52.71 12.69 -36.57
N HIS A 206 -53.63 12.60 -35.60
CA HIS A 206 -53.30 12.51 -34.18
C HIS A 206 -54.43 11.90 -33.32
N ILE A 207 -54.08 11.34 -32.16
CA ILE A 207 -55.03 10.79 -31.16
C ILE A 207 -55.46 11.83 -30.11
N LYS A 208 -56.50 11.54 -29.33
CA LYS A 208 -57.03 12.41 -28.25
C LYS A 208 -55.97 12.82 -27.20
N ALA A 209 -54.96 11.98 -26.96
CA ALA A 209 -53.85 12.31 -26.06
C ALA A 209 -53.00 13.48 -26.59
N ASN A 210 -52.76 13.53 -27.90
CA ASN A 210 -51.89 14.51 -28.55
C ASN A 210 -52.68 15.64 -29.23
N CYS A 211 -53.92 15.89 -28.79
CA CYS A 211 -54.78 16.89 -29.39
C CYS A 211 -54.51 18.28 -28.81
N TRP A 212 -53.93 19.15 -29.64
CA TRP A 212 -53.66 20.53 -29.26
C TRP A 212 -54.92 21.32 -28.87
N LYS A 213 -56.06 21.06 -29.55
CA LYS A 213 -57.34 21.69 -29.20
C LYS A 213 -57.82 21.27 -27.81
N ARG A 214 -57.68 19.99 -27.45
CA ARG A 214 -58.00 19.47 -26.10
C ARG A 214 -57.14 20.11 -25.01
N ALA A 215 -55.84 20.24 -25.26
CA ALA A 215 -54.92 20.86 -24.30
C ALA A 215 -55.34 22.32 -24.01
N ARG A 216 -55.73 23.06 -25.06
CA ARG A 216 -56.25 24.43 -24.95
C ARG A 216 -57.60 24.50 -24.22
N ASP A 217 -58.53 23.62 -24.54
CA ASP A 217 -59.87 23.61 -23.92
C ASP A 217 -59.78 23.29 -22.42
N MET A 218 -58.89 22.39 -22.01
CA MET A 218 -58.63 22.13 -20.58
C MET A 218 -58.04 23.34 -19.86
N GLN A 219 -57.17 24.10 -20.52
CA GLN A 219 -56.60 25.31 -19.94
C GLN A 219 -57.63 26.45 -19.85
N ASN A 220 -58.56 26.54 -20.80
CA ASN A 220 -59.65 27.51 -20.75
C ASN A 220 -60.72 27.14 -19.72
N ASN A 221 -61.05 25.86 -19.55
CA ASN A 221 -61.98 25.41 -18.50
C ASN A 221 -61.41 25.64 -17.09
N ALA A 222 -60.10 25.42 -16.91
CA ALA A 222 -59.42 25.75 -15.66
C ALA A 222 -59.50 27.26 -15.33
N ARG A 223 -59.46 28.12 -16.37
CA ARG A 223 -59.60 29.58 -16.21
C ARG A 223 -61.05 30.02 -15.95
N GLN A 224 -62.05 29.37 -16.55
CA GLN A 224 -63.47 29.70 -16.34
C GLN A 224 -64.01 29.23 -14.98
N SER A 225 -63.59 28.06 -14.49
CA SER A 225 -63.92 27.57 -13.15
C SER A 225 -63.46 28.56 -12.05
N ASN A 226 -62.31 29.21 -12.28
CA ASN A 226 -61.77 30.20 -11.35
C ASN A 226 -62.51 31.56 -11.37
N GLN A 227 -63.28 31.85 -12.42
CA GLN A 227 -64.10 33.08 -12.51
C GLN A 227 -65.51 32.90 -11.94
N GLN A 228 -66.08 31.69 -11.96
CA GLN A 228 -67.38 31.43 -11.33
C GLN A 228 -67.32 31.39 -9.79
N SER A 229 -66.16 31.07 -9.21
CA SER A 229 -65.97 31.05 -7.75
C SER A 229 -65.89 32.45 -7.12
N GLN A 230 -65.72 33.53 -7.90
CA GLN A 230 -65.62 34.91 -7.37
C GLN A 230 -66.95 35.68 -7.33
N ASN A 231 -68.09 35.08 -7.70
CA ASN A 231 -69.40 35.75 -7.72
C ASN A 231 -70.40 35.30 -6.63
N VAL A 232 -69.97 34.54 -5.62
CA VAL A 232 -70.81 34.18 -4.47
C VAL A 232 -70.10 34.64 -3.19
N GLY A 233 -70.36 35.89 -2.77
CA GLY A 233 -69.83 36.40 -1.51
C GLY A 233 -69.85 37.92 -1.37
N ARG A 234 -71.03 38.55 -1.46
CA ARG A 234 -71.22 39.95 -1.03
C ARG A 234 -72.01 39.93 0.29
N PRO A 235 -71.41 40.18 1.47
CA PRO A 235 -72.17 40.33 2.69
C PRO A 235 -72.71 41.77 2.83
N ALA A 236 -73.89 41.84 3.42
CA ALA A 236 -74.67 43.03 3.68
C ALA A 236 -74.04 43.93 4.76
N ARG A 237 -74.38 45.21 4.64
CA ARG A 237 -74.04 46.34 5.49
C ARG A 237 -74.93 46.34 6.72
N GLU A 238 -74.35 46.32 7.93
CA GLU A 238 -75.05 46.73 9.16
C GLU A 238 -74.01 47.09 10.25
N GLN A 239 -74.01 48.35 10.66
CA GLN A 239 -73.45 48.83 11.92
C GLN A 239 -74.62 49.44 12.71
N THR A 240 -74.90 48.85 13.87
CA THR A 240 -75.79 49.39 14.90
C THR A 240 -74.98 49.69 16.16
N LEU A 241 -75.11 50.94 16.60
CA LEU A 241 -75.04 51.51 17.97
C LEU A 241 -74.59 50.59 19.12
N ASN A 242 -73.49 50.96 19.79
CA ASN A 242 -73.46 51.76 21.04
C ASN A 242 -72.01 52.11 21.40
#